data_AF-A0A959H7J6-F1
#
_entry.id   AF-A0A959H7J6-F1
#
_cell.length_a   1.000
_cell.length_b   1.000
_cell.length_c   1.000
_cell.angle_alpha   90.00
_cell.angle_beta   90.00
_cell.angle_gamma   90.00
#
_symmetry.space_group_name_H-M   'P 1'
#
loop_
_entity.id
_entity.type
_entity.pdbx_description
1 polymer ?
#
loop_
_entity_poly.entity_id
_entity_poly.type
_entity_poly.pdbx_seq_one_letter_code
_entity_poly.pdbx_strand_id
1 'polypeptide(L)'
;VEETRRFPATFYDPARLSTAFAGVVNDNDQANGLVVRGNSPNSLIWRLEGLDIVNPNHTSNAGTFSDRPTRNGGGVNILSAQMLGTSHFYTGAFPASYGNALSGVLDMRLR
;
A
#
# COMPACT_ATOMS: atom_id res chain seq x y z
N VAL A 1 -14.35 -5.38 -4.60
CA VAL A 1 -14.75 -6.53 -3.75
C VAL A 1 -14.62 -7.87 -4.45
N GLU A 2 -15.22 -8.08 -5.63
CA GLU A 2 -15.15 -9.39 -6.31
C GLU A 2 -13.72 -9.81 -6.65
N GLU A 3 -12.92 -8.90 -7.21
CA GLU A 3 -11.51 -9.16 -7.51
C GLU A 3 -10.67 -9.43 -6.24
N THR A 4 -10.91 -8.68 -5.17
CA THR A 4 -10.28 -8.86 -3.86
C THR A 4 -10.45 -10.28 -3.31
N ARG A 5 -11.60 -10.91 -3.53
CA ARG A 5 -11.89 -12.26 -3.03
C ARG A 5 -11.15 -13.37 -3.78
N ARG A 6 -10.55 -13.07 -4.93
CA ARG A 6 -9.80 -14.03 -5.74
C ARG A 6 -8.38 -14.25 -5.22
N PHE A 7 -7.89 -13.37 -4.34
CA PHE A 7 -6.55 -13.45 -3.77
C PHE A 7 -6.59 -14.03 -2.34
N PRO A 8 -6.22 -15.31 -2.15
CA PRO A 8 -6.17 -15.92 -0.83
C PRO A 8 -5.06 -15.31 0.03
N ALA A 9 -5.16 -15.49 1.36
CA ALA A 9 -4.14 -15.08 2.34
C ALA A 9 -3.79 -13.57 2.36
N THR A 10 -4.62 -12.72 1.76
CA THR A 10 -4.42 -11.26 1.79
C THR A 10 -5.09 -10.58 2.98
N PHE A 11 -5.98 -11.28 3.68
CA PHE A 11 -6.75 -10.76 4.84
C PHE A 11 -7.53 -9.48 4.55
N TYR A 12 -7.87 -9.24 3.28
CA TYR A 12 -8.48 -7.98 2.82
C TYR A 12 -7.62 -6.74 3.11
N ASP A 13 -6.31 -6.89 3.26
CA ASP A 13 -5.38 -5.78 3.44
C ASP A 13 -4.94 -5.24 2.06
N PRO A 14 -5.16 -3.93 1.76
CA PRO A 14 -4.77 -3.32 0.48
C PRO A 14 -3.31 -3.52 0.10
N ALA A 15 -2.37 -3.46 1.04
CA ALA A 15 -0.96 -3.67 0.73
C ALA A 15 -0.70 -5.14 0.37
N ARG A 16 -1.23 -6.08 1.15
CA ARG A 16 -1.08 -7.52 0.87
C ARG A 16 -1.77 -7.96 -0.42
N LEU A 17 -2.85 -7.30 -0.83
CA LEU A 17 -3.44 -7.50 -2.16
C LEU A 17 -2.52 -6.99 -3.27
N SER A 18 -1.83 -5.88 -3.02
CA SER A 18 -0.94 -5.23 -3.99
C SER A 18 0.31 -6.07 -4.31
N THR A 19 0.68 -7.04 -3.47
CA THR A 19 1.81 -7.96 -3.76
C THR A 19 1.49 -8.99 -4.86
N ALA A 20 0.22 -9.11 -5.27
CA ALA A 20 -0.15 -9.93 -6.42
C ALA A 20 0.34 -9.34 -7.76
N PHE A 21 0.72 -8.06 -7.79
CA PHE A 21 1.22 -7.40 -8.98
C PHE A 21 2.71 -7.70 -9.21
N ALA A 22 3.10 -7.91 -10.47
CA ALA A 22 4.49 -8.16 -10.84
C ALA A 22 5.41 -7.02 -10.42
N GLY A 23 6.56 -7.35 -9.83
CA GLY A 23 7.55 -6.37 -9.37
C GLY A 23 7.17 -5.66 -8.07
N VAL A 24 6.18 -6.16 -7.34
CA VAL A 24 5.77 -5.66 -6.02
C VAL A 24 6.04 -6.74 -5.00
N VAL A 25 6.83 -6.41 -3.98
CA VAL A 25 7.16 -7.34 -2.90
C VAL A 25 7.00 -6.63 -1.57
N ASN A 26 6.63 -7.41 -0.56
CA ASN A 26 6.78 -6.98 0.82
C ASN A 26 8.19 -7.38 1.29
N ASP A 27 8.91 -6.43 1.90
CA ASP A 27 10.28 -6.63 2.38
C ASP A 27 10.37 -7.25 3.77
N ASN A 28 9.26 -7.34 4.50
CA ASN A 28 9.18 -7.84 5.87
C ASN A 28 7.80 -8.44 6.16
N ASP A 29 7.72 -9.72 6.50
CA ASP A 29 6.45 -10.41 6.79
C ASP A 29 5.70 -9.85 8.02
N GLN A 30 6.39 -9.17 8.92
CA GLN A 30 5.83 -8.51 10.10
C GLN A 30 5.35 -7.08 9.83
N ALA A 31 5.75 -6.47 8.71
CA ALA A 31 5.38 -5.10 8.36
C ALA A 31 4.66 -5.04 7.01
N ASN A 32 4.03 -3.92 6.70
CA ASN A 32 3.20 -3.74 5.52
C ASN A 32 3.82 -2.77 4.51
N GLY A 33 5.15 -2.74 4.46
CA GLY A 33 5.91 -1.98 3.48
C GLY A 33 5.77 -2.60 2.08
N LEU A 34 5.63 -1.77 1.06
CA LEU A 34 5.60 -2.21 -0.33
C LEU A 34 6.83 -1.71 -1.08
N VAL A 35 7.69 -2.64 -1.48
CA VAL A 35 8.80 -2.38 -2.39
C VAL A 35 8.30 -2.56 -3.81
N VAL A 36 8.32 -1.48 -4.57
CA VAL A 36 7.88 -1.47 -5.98
C VAL A 36 9.12 -1.31 -6.86
N ARG A 37 9.43 -2.35 -7.64
CA ARG A 37 10.59 -2.41 -8.55
C ARG A 37 11.93 -2.07 -7.86
N GLY A 38 12.09 -2.50 -6.61
CA GLY A 38 13.31 -2.27 -5.81
C GLY A 38 13.40 -0.91 -5.13
N ASN A 39 12.41 -0.03 -5.29
CA ASN A 39 12.38 1.27 -4.60
C ASN A 39 11.91 1.13 -3.15
N SER A 40 12.39 2.03 -2.29
CA SER A 40 11.99 2.09 -0.89
C SER A 40 10.46 2.24 -0.73
N PRO A 41 9.83 1.58 0.26
CA PRO A 41 8.41 1.78 0.56
C PRO A 41 8.04 3.24 0.87
N ASN A 42 8.99 4.02 1.39
CA ASN A 42 8.82 5.44 1.69
C ASN A 42 8.63 6.32 0.44
N SER A 43 8.95 5.79 -0.73
CA SER A 43 8.77 6.45 -2.03
C SER A 43 7.43 6.17 -2.70
N LEU A 44 6.58 5.36 -2.05
CA LEU A 44 5.23 5.06 -2.50
C LEU A 44 4.27 6.18 -2.05
N ILE A 45 3.37 6.63 -2.91
CA ILE A 45 2.25 7.46 -2.45
C ILE A 45 1.06 6.57 -2.15
N TRP A 46 0.51 6.75 -0.96
CA TRP A 46 -0.83 6.29 -0.61
C TRP A 46 -1.79 7.45 -0.77
N ARG A 47 -2.89 7.24 -1.47
CA ARG A 47 -3.94 8.24 -1.66
C ARG A 47 -5.29 7.65 -1.32
N LEU A 48 -6.12 8.41 -0.63
CA LEU A 48 -7.49 8.06 -0.30
C LEU A 48 -8.38 9.24 -0.67
N GLU A 49 -9.37 9.00 -1.53
CA GLU A 49 -10.31 10.03 -1.98
C GLU A 49 -9.64 11.28 -2.59
N GLY A 50 -8.57 11.08 -3.35
CA GLY A 50 -7.83 12.18 -3.98
C GLY A 50 -6.84 12.88 -3.06
N LEU A 51 -6.75 12.51 -1.78
CA LEU A 51 -5.84 13.09 -0.80
C LEU A 51 -4.71 12.13 -0.43
N ASP A 52 -3.48 12.64 -0.40
CA ASP A 52 -2.32 11.84 0.01
C ASP A 52 -2.37 11.57 1.51
N ILE A 53 -2.15 10.31 1.88
CA ILE A 53 -2.05 9.87 3.27
C ILE A 53 -0.61 9.44 3.55
N VAL A 54 -0.09 9.87 4.70
CA VAL A 54 1.30 9.61 5.06
C VAL A 54 1.49 8.11 5.34
N ASN A 55 0.69 7.56 6.26
CA ASN A 55 0.73 6.15 6.64
C ASN A 55 -0.69 5.58 6.71
N PRO A 56 -1.03 4.56 5.91
CA PRO A 56 -2.35 3.93 5.95
C PRO A 56 -2.46 2.81 7.00
N ASN A 57 -1.43 2.55 7.81
CA ASN A 57 -1.37 1.38 8.70
C ASN A 57 -1.95 1.63 10.10
N HIS A 58 -2.69 0.64 10.59
CA HIS A 58 -3.09 0.47 11.98
C HIS A 58 -1.88 -0.04 12.78
N THR A 59 -1.19 0.89 13.44
CA THR A 59 0.16 0.83 14.05
C THR A 59 1.30 1.04 13.04
N SER A 60 2.05 2.13 13.20
CA SER A 60 3.12 2.56 12.28
C SER A 60 4.50 2.01 12.62
N ASN A 61 4.68 1.43 13.81
CA ASN A 61 5.92 0.86 14.34
C ASN A 61 5.94 -0.67 14.38
N ALA A 62 4.77 -1.32 14.35
CA ALA A 62 4.68 -2.77 14.43
C ALA A 62 5.45 -3.45 13.29
N GLY A 63 6.21 -4.49 13.64
CA GLY A 63 7.06 -5.23 12.70
C GLY A 63 8.33 -4.49 12.27
N THR A 64 8.55 -3.24 12.70
CA THR A 64 9.78 -2.50 12.37
C THR A 64 10.91 -2.94 13.28
N PHE A 65 12.13 -3.04 12.74
CA PHE A 65 13.30 -3.52 13.49
C PHE A 65 13.62 -2.70 14.77
N SER A 66 13.22 -1.43 14.82
CA SER A 66 13.55 -0.52 15.93
C SER A 66 12.35 -0.17 16.82
N ASP A 67 11.17 -0.75 16.56
CA ASP A 67 9.90 -0.36 17.18
C ASP A 67 9.61 1.15 17.06
N ARG A 68 10.10 1.78 15.99
CA ARG A 68 9.87 3.21 15.71
C ARG A 68 8.86 3.38 14.59
N PRO A 69 8.00 4.41 14.66
CA PRO A 69 7.09 4.76 13.59
C PRO A 69 7.81 4.92 12.25
N THR A 70 7.24 4.32 11.21
CA THR A 70 7.64 4.52 9.81
C THR A 70 6.60 5.35 9.09
N ARG A 71 7.00 5.98 7.97
CA ARG A 71 6.06 6.75 7.14
C ARG A 71 5.17 5.82 6.32
N ASN A 72 5.73 4.79 5.70
CA ASN A 72 5.02 3.95 4.73
C ASN A 72 5.09 2.45 5.05
N GLY A 73 5.06 2.12 6.33
CA GLY A 73 5.05 0.74 6.84
C GLY A 73 4.31 0.67 8.17
N GLY A 74 4.53 -0.39 8.93
CA GLY A 74 3.75 -0.72 10.12
C GLY A 74 3.07 -2.07 9.99
N GLY A 75 2.14 -2.42 10.88
CA GLY A 75 1.63 -3.80 10.94
C GLY A 75 0.71 -4.18 9.77
N VAL A 76 -0.44 -3.52 9.66
CA VAL A 76 -1.49 -3.78 8.66
C VAL A 76 -2.19 -2.49 8.32
N ASN A 77 -2.84 -2.39 7.15
CA ASN A 77 -3.66 -1.24 6.80
C ASN A 77 -4.84 -1.06 7.78
N ILE A 78 -5.18 0.19 8.10
CA ILE A 78 -6.35 0.54 8.93
C ILE A 78 -7.67 0.36 8.19
N LEU A 79 -7.62 0.36 6.85
CA LEU A 79 -8.78 0.18 5.99
C LEU A 79 -8.77 -1.22 5.39
N SER A 80 -9.93 -1.86 5.42
CA SER A 80 -10.15 -3.10 4.68
C SER A 80 -10.40 -2.80 3.21
N ALA A 81 -9.81 -3.60 2.32
CA ALA A 81 -10.08 -3.59 0.89
C ALA A 81 -11.56 -3.87 0.55
N GLN A 82 -12.33 -4.41 1.50
CA GLN A 82 -13.79 -4.55 1.36
C GLN A 82 -14.53 -3.21 1.38
N MET A 83 -13.90 -2.15 1.89
CA MET A 83 -14.44 -0.79 1.88
C MET A 83 -14.11 -0.04 0.59
N LEU A 84 -13.24 -0.59 -0.26
CA LEU A 84 -12.80 0.06 -1.48
C LEU A 84 -13.76 -0.20 -2.65
N GLY A 85 -14.04 0.87 -3.39
CA GLY A 85 -14.58 0.86 -4.75
C GLY A 85 -13.46 0.74 -5.78
N THR A 86 -13.66 1.30 -6.97
CA THR A 86 -12.66 1.28 -8.05
C THR A 86 -11.42 2.08 -7.64
N SER A 87 -10.33 1.36 -7.37
CA SER A 87 -9.04 1.90 -6.93
C SER A 87 -7.95 1.50 -7.93
N HIS A 88 -6.87 2.27 -8.01
CA HIS A 88 -5.80 2.06 -8.98
C HIS A 88 -4.46 1.90 -8.26
N PHE A 89 -3.67 0.93 -8.72
CA PHE A 89 -2.29 0.76 -8.29
C PHE A 89 -1.33 0.95 -9.46
N TYR A 90 -0.53 2.00 -9.40
CA TYR A 90 0.49 2.29 -10.40
C TYR A 90 1.86 1.86 -9.88
N THR A 91 2.51 0.93 -10.60
CA THR A 91 3.82 0.37 -10.23
C THR A 91 4.98 0.87 -11.10
N GLY A 92 4.71 1.85 -11.98
CA GLY A 92 5.63 2.33 -13.00
C GLY A 92 5.25 3.73 -13.48
N ALA A 93 4.96 3.90 -14.77
CA ALA A 93 4.48 5.19 -15.28
C ALA A 93 3.09 5.53 -14.70
N PHE A 94 2.95 6.74 -14.18
CA PHE A 94 1.69 7.29 -13.66
C PHE A 94 1.52 8.76 -14.08
N PRO A 95 0.29 9.29 -14.05
CA PRO A 95 0.01 10.69 -14.36
C PRO A 95 0.85 11.68 -13.56
N ALA A 96 1.22 12.81 -14.18
CA ALA A 96 2.05 13.86 -13.57
C ALA A 96 1.43 14.49 -12.31
N SER A 97 0.12 14.36 -12.11
CA SER A 97 -0.59 14.84 -10.92
C SER A 97 -0.16 14.13 -9.62
N TYR A 98 0.54 13.01 -9.69
CA TYR A 98 1.06 12.26 -8.53
C TYR A 98 2.51 12.62 -8.18
N GLY A 99 2.94 13.85 -8.52
CA GLY A 99 4.34 14.23 -8.73
C GLY A 99 5.38 13.89 -7.65
N ASN A 100 5.01 13.63 -6.40
CA ASN A 100 5.97 13.27 -5.34
C ASN A 100 6.21 11.75 -5.20
N ALA A 101 5.60 10.93 -6.04
CA ALA A 101 5.84 9.49 -6.06
C ALA A 101 7.12 9.17 -6.82
N LEU A 102 7.98 8.33 -6.24
CA LEU A 102 9.17 7.81 -6.91
C LEU A 102 9.09 6.29 -7.17
N SER A 103 8.33 5.53 -6.36
CA SER A 103 8.16 4.08 -6.55
C SER A 103 6.86 3.71 -7.25
N GLY A 104 5.76 4.34 -6.86
CA GLY A 104 4.41 4.02 -7.33
C GLY A 104 3.34 4.80 -6.58
N VAL A 105 2.08 4.55 -6.93
CA VAL A 105 0.92 5.21 -6.34
C VAL A 105 -0.18 4.19 -6.11
N LEU A 106 -0.67 4.07 -4.88
CA LEU A 106 -1.92 3.38 -4.58
C LEU A 106 -3.02 4.42 -4.35
N ASP A 107 -3.85 4.65 -5.36
CA ASP A 107 -4.99 5.58 -5.33
C ASP A 107 -6.28 4.82 -4.98
N MET A 108 -6.71 4.98 -3.73
CA MET A 108 -7.84 4.28 -3.15
C MET A 108 -9.10 5.14 -3.15
N ARG A 109 -10.21 4.53 -3.55
CA ARG A 109 -11.55 5.10 -3.46
C ARG A 109 -12.43 4.20 -2.62
N LEU A 110 -13.20 4.78 -1.71
CA LEU A 110 -14.25 4.14 -0.94
C LEU A 110 -15.48 3.90 -1.84
N ARG A 111 -16.38 3.03 -1.39
CA ARG A 111 -17.64 2.70 -2.08
C ARG A 111 -18.86 3.14 -1.30
#